data_AF-A0A1H4R3J9-F1
#
_entry.id   AF-A0A1H4R3J9-F1
#
_cell.length_a   1.000
_cell.length_b   1.000
_cell.length_c   1.000
_cell.angle_alpha   90.00
_cell.angle_beta   90.00
_cell.angle_gamma   90.00
#
_symmetry.space_group_name_H-M   'P 1'
#
loop_
_entity.id
_entity.type
_entity.pdbx_description
1 polymer ?
#
loop_
_entity_poly.entity_id
_entity_poly.type
_entity_poly.pdbx_seq_one_letter_code
_entity_poly.pdbx_strand_id
1 'polypeptide(L)' 'MSRKHQTAVDMIEARFQALIAKSTCCLHAETDMAIEMAYALGAISLEEHRHYVARRHRILEREHAEFAARFARSA' A
#
# COMPACT_ATOMS: atom_id res chain seq x y z
N MET A 1 -9.46 -15.03 14.19
CA MET A 1 -8.99 -13.64 13.98
C MET A 1 -9.73 -12.70 14.92
N SER A 2 -9.07 -11.67 15.45
CA SER A 2 -9.72 -10.69 16.33
C SER A 2 -10.47 -9.62 15.52
N ARG A 3 -11.48 -8.97 16.12
CA ARG A 3 -12.20 -7.86 15.46
C ARG A 3 -11.26 -6.72 15.06
N LYS A 4 -10.25 -6.41 15.89
CA LYS A 4 -9.23 -5.39 15.62
C LYS A 4 -8.40 -5.72 14.38
N HIS A 5 -8.01 -7.00 14.26
CA HIS A 5 -7.27 -7.50 13.11
C HIS A 5 -8.08 -7.32 11.83
N GLN A 6 -9.35 -7.76 11.81
CA GLN A 6 -10.20 -7.63 10.63
C GLN A 6 -10.38 -6.17 10.21
N THR A 7 -10.66 -5.27 11.17
CA THR A 7 -10.79 -3.84 10.88
C THR A 7 -9.51 -3.26 10.27
N ALA A 8 -8.33 -3.65 10.77
CA ALA A 8 -7.06 -3.20 10.21
C ALA A 8 -6.86 -3.71 8.77
N VAL A 9 -7.13 -4.99 8.52
CA VAL A 9 -7.03 -5.60 7.17
C VAL A 9 -7.97 -4.89 6.20
N ASP A 10 -9.24 -4.68 6.58
CA ASP A 10 -10.23 -4.02 5.73
C ASP A 10 -9.80 -2.58 5.39
N MET A 11 -9.25 -1.85 6.37
CA MET A 11 -8.73 -0.50 6.15
C MET A 11 -7.53 -0.48 5.20
N ILE A 12 -6.57 -1.39 5.37
CA ILE A 12 -5.38 -1.50 4.52
C ILE A 12 -5.79 -1.88 3.09
N GLU A 13 -6.66 -2.87 2.92
CA GLU A 13 -7.12 -3.28 1.59
C GLU A 13 -7.89 -2.17 0.88
N ALA A 14 -8.74 -1.42 1.59
CA ALA A 14 -9.42 -0.26 1.01
C ALA A 14 -8.43 0.77 0.45
N ARG A 15 -7.26 0.96 1.09
CA ARG A 15 -6.23 1.88 0.58
C ARG A 15 -5.48 1.32 -0.61
N PHE A 16 -5.19 0.02 -0.63
CA PHE A 16 -4.66 -0.63 -1.83
C PHE A 16 -5.63 -0.54 -3.02
N GLN A 17 -6.93 -0.72 -2.79
CA GLN A 17 -7.92 -0.56 -3.86
C GLN A 17 -7.95 0.88 -4.40
N ALA A 18 -7.86 1.88 -3.52
CA ALA A 18 -7.76 3.28 -3.92
C ALA A 18 -6.48 3.57 -4.74
N LEU A 19 -5.33 3.02 -4.33
CA LEU A 19 -4.07 3.13 -5.07
C LEU A 19 -4.17 2.53 -6.48
N ILE A 20 -4.75 1.33 -6.59
CA ILE A 20 -4.91 0.63 -7.88
C ILE A 20 -5.87 1.39 -8.79
N ALA A 21 -6.94 1.97 -8.25
CA ALA A 21 -7.93 2.71 -9.02
C ALA A 21 -7.38 4.04 -9.55
N LYS A 22 -6.70 4.81 -8.70
CA LYS A 22 -6.11 6.10 -9.06
C LYS A 22 -5.00 6.48 -8.10
N SER A 23 -3.78 6.09 -8.43
CA SER A 23 -2.62 6.37 -7.60
C SER A 23 -2.31 7.86 -7.46
N THR A 24 -1.91 8.26 -6.25
CA THR A 24 -1.43 9.61 -5.90
C THR A 24 -0.41 9.51 -4.78
N CYS A 25 0.46 10.53 -4.64
CA CYS A 25 1.42 10.60 -3.54
C CYS A 25 0.76 10.56 -2.16
N CYS A 26 -0.39 11.23 -1.99
CA CYS A 26 -1.14 11.22 -0.74
C CYS A 26 -1.65 9.82 -0.39
N LEU A 27 -2.19 9.08 -1.37
CA LEU A 27 -2.66 7.71 -1.14
C LEU A 27 -1.53 6.75 -0.78
N HIS A 28 -0.33 6.95 -1.33
CA HIS A 28 0.85 6.17 -0.94
C HIS A 28 1.25 6.42 0.51
N ALA A 29 1.20 7.67 0.97
CA ALA A 29 1.48 8.02 2.36
C ALA A 29 0.39 7.52 3.32
N GLU A 30 -0.88 7.64 2.94
CA GLU A 30 -2.01 7.12 3.72
C GLU A 30 -1.98 5.60 3.86
N THR A 31 -1.59 4.89 2.79
CA THR A 31 -1.43 3.43 2.81
C THR A 31 -0.29 3.02 3.73
N ASP A 32 0.85 3.73 3.65
CA ASP A 32 2.01 3.50 4.52
C ASP A 32 1.64 3.69 6.00
N MET A 33 0.98 4.82 6.30
CA MET A 33 0.51 5.13 7.64
C MET A 33 -0.47 4.07 8.17
N ALA A 34 -1.40 3.57 7.34
CA ALA A 34 -2.34 2.54 7.75
C ALA A 34 -1.63 1.22 8.13
N ILE A 35 -0.62 0.82 7.36
CA ILE A 35 0.19 -0.38 7.61
C ILE A 35 0.98 -0.22 8.91
N GLU A 36 1.71 0.89 9.07
CA GLU A 36 2.52 1.15 10.27
C GLU A 36 1.67 1.25 11.54
N MET A 37 0.52 1.93 11.47
CA MET A 37 -0.40 2.04 12.61
C MET A 37 -1.00 0.69 13.00
N ALA A 38 -1.39 -0.13 12.02
CA ALA A 38 -1.92 -1.47 12.29
C ALA A 38 -0.89 -2.35 12.99
N TYR A 39 0.38 -2.27 12.59
CA TYR A 39 1.46 -3.02 13.22
C TYR A 39 1.79 -2.48 14.62
N ALA A 40 1.93 -1.17 14.78
CA ALA A 40 2.24 -0.52 16.05
C ALA A 40 1.18 -0.80 17.14
N LEU A 41 -0.09 -0.91 16.74
CA LEU A 41 -1.20 -1.25 17.64
C LEU A 41 -1.35 -2.77 17.89
N GLY A 42 -0.49 -3.60 17.29
CA GLY A 42 -0.54 -5.06 17.39
C GLY A 42 -1.78 -5.67 16.71
N ALA A 43 -2.39 -4.96 15.77
CA ALA A 43 -3.55 -5.46 15.03
C ALA A 43 -3.15 -6.45 13.93
N ILE A 44 -1.93 -6.32 13.38
CA ILE A 44 -1.34 -7.25 12.42
C ILE A 44 0.02 -7.75 12.93
N SER A 45 0.43 -8.92 12.46
CA SER A 45 1.72 -9.53 12.74
C SER A 45 2.85 -8.86 11.95
N LEU A 46 4.11 -9.14 12.34
CA LEU A 46 5.29 -8.72 11.58
C LEU A 46 5.33 -9.31 10.16
N GLU A 47 4.83 -10.53 9.98
CA GLU A 47 4.79 -11.18 8.67
C GLU A 47 3.81 -10.45 7.74
N GLU A 48 2.62 -10.11 8.24
CA GLU A 48 1.61 -9.33 7.51
C GLU A 48 2.10 -7.92 7.20
N HIS A 49 2.76 -7.26 8.16
CA HIS A 49 3.38 -5.95 7.94
C HIS A 49 4.38 -6.01 6.78
N ARG A 50 5.33 -6.95 6.81
CA ARG A 50 6.30 -7.16 5.72
C ARG A 50 5.62 -7.44 4.38
N HIS A 51 4.56 -8.26 4.39
CA HIS A 51 3.78 -8.55 3.20
C HIS A 51 3.17 -7.28 2.58
N TYR A 52 2.52 -6.45 3.41
CA TYR A 52 1.89 -5.21 2.94
C TYR A 52 2.90 -4.17 2.47
N VAL A 53 4.02 -3.98 3.18
CA VAL A 53 5.11 -3.09 2.74
C VAL A 53 5.66 -3.54 1.39
N ALA A 54 5.94 -4.83 1.21
CA ALA A 54 6.41 -5.37 -0.06
C ALA A 54 5.38 -5.17 -1.19
N ARG A 55 4.09 -5.34 -0.91
CA ARG A 55 3.01 -5.07 -1.89
C ARG A 55 2.98 -3.60 -2.30
N ARG A 56 3.12 -2.67 -1.36
CA ARG A 56 3.19 -1.22 -1.64
C ARG A 56 4.40 -0.87 -2.52
N HIS A 57 5.58 -1.41 -2.21
CA HIS A 57 6.76 -1.20 -3.04
C HIS A 57 6.57 -1.68 -4.48
N ARG A 58 5.97 -2.86 -4.70
CA ARG A 58 5.71 -3.37 -6.06
C ARG A 58 4.77 -2.45 -6.86
N ILE A 59 3.77 -1.85 -6.21
CA ILE A 59 2.87 -0.88 -6.86
C ILE A 59 3.66 0.36 -7.27
N LEU A 60 4.48 0.90 -6.35
CA LEU A 60 5.30 2.07 -6.62
C LEU A 60 6.31 1.81 -7.75
N GLU A 61 7.02 0.68 -7.72
CA GLU A 61 7.94 0.27 -8.78
C GLU A 61 7.26 0.17 -10.15
N ARG A 62 6.05 -0.40 -10.20
CA ARG A 62 5.26 -0.46 -11.43
C ARG A 62 4.91 0.93 -11.96
N GLU A 63 4.48 1.84 -11.10
CA GLU A 63 4.18 3.23 -11.49
C GLU A 63 5.41 3.95 -12.03
N HIS A 64 6.57 3.78 -11.39
CA HIS A 64 7.83 4.33 -11.88
C HIS A 64 8.21 3.75 -13.25
N ALA A 65 8.04 2.44 -13.46
CA ALA A 65 8.30 1.79 -14.74
C ALA A 65 7.36 2.30 -15.84
N GLU A 66 6.07 2.43 -15.55
CA GLU A 66 5.06 2.98 -16.48
C GLU A 66 5.36 4.44 -16.84
N PHE A 67 5.76 5.24 -15.84
CA PHE A 67 6.21 6.62 -16.03
C PHE A 67 7.45 6.66 -16.95
N ALA A 68 8.52 5.94 -16.61
CA ALA A 68 9.74 5.91 -17.41
C ALA A 68 9.49 5.49 -18.86
N ALA A 69 8.66 4.46 -19.06
CA ALA A 69 8.28 4.00 -20.39
C ALA A 69 7.48 5.06 -21.17
N ARG A 70 6.63 5.86 -20.51
CA ARG A 70 5.92 6.98 -21.15
C ARG A 70 6.88 8.07 -21.60
N PHE A 71 7.85 8.44 -20.76
CA PHE A 71 8.87 9.43 -21.13
C PHE A 71 9.73 8.96 -22.30
N ALA A 72 10.15 7.69 -22.29
CA ALA A 72 10.94 7.13 -23.39
C ALA A 72 10.20 7.10 -24.74
N ARG A 73 8.86 7.05 -24.74
CA ARG A 73 8.04 7.11 -25.97
C ARG A 73 7.76 8.53 -26.46
N SER A 74 7.96 9.53 -25.60
CA SER A 74 7.70 10.95 -25.91
C SER A 74 8.97 11.75 -26.22
N ALA A 75 10.14 11.13 -26.08
CA ALA A 75 11.44 11.65 -26.50
C ALA A 75 11.80 11.13 -27.90
#